data_AF-A0A1F1KQ44-F1
#
_entry.id   AF-A0A1F1KQ44-F1
#
_cell.length_a   1.000
_cell.length_b   1.000
_cell.length_c   1.000
_cell.angle_alpha   90.00
_cell.angle_beta   90.00
_cell.angle_gamma   90.00
#
_symmetry.space_group_name_H-M   'P 1'
#
loop_
_entity.id
_entity.type
_entity.pdbx_description
1 polymer ?
#
loop_
_entity_poly.entity_id
_entity_poly.type
_entity_poly.pdbx_seq_one_letter_code
_entity_poly.pdbx_strand_id
1 'polypeptide(L)'
;MTPDEARSLGRAIRTVRHETGLTQLKLGLAAGVSGSQISIWERGQVPAARGRPAHPPTMNRQQLAAIAGALGCTAAHIADRAALSAATRVSLGLQPLGPSRTLVAGIAYDLTDAEAVRVADFIASLIAARDLD
;
A
#
# COMPACT_ATOMS: atom_id res chain seq x y z
N MET A 1 0.71 9.63 0.70
CA MET A 1 0.80 8.38 1.49
C MET A 1 0.60 8.71 2.95
N THR A 2 -0.41 8.13 3.59
CA THR A 2 -0.68 8.28 5.02
C THR A 2 0.36 7.51 5.86
N PRO A 3 0.48 7.77 7.18
CA PRO A 3 1.37 6.99 8.04
C PRO A 3 1.07 5.48 8.03
N ASP A 4 -0.20 5.08 7.97
CA ASP A 4 -0.59 3.68 7.92
C ASP A 4 -0.21 3.01 6.60
N GLU A 5 -0.41 3.71 5.48
CA GLU A 5 0.03 3.22 4.17
C GLU A 5 1.55 3.07 4.11
N ALA A 6 2.31 4.02 4.67
CA ALA A 6 3.77 3.93 4.71
C ALA A 6 4.26 2.72 5.53
N ARG A 7 3.63 2.46 6.68
CA ARG A 7 3.90 1.25 7.48
C ARG A 7 3.51 -0.03 6.76
N SER A 8 2.35 -0.04 6.09
CA SER A 8 1.89 -1.20 5.32
C SER A 8 2.82 -1.52 4.16
N LEU A 9 3.23 -0.48 3.40
CA LEU A 9 4.21 -0.60 2.33
C LEU A 9 5.55 -1.11 2.84
N GLY A 10 6.04 -0.57 3.96
CA GLY A 10 7.29 -1.02 4.58
C GLY A 10 7.27 -2.50 4.97
N ARG A 11 6.17 -2.97 5.57
CA ARG A 11 5.98 -4.40 5.88
C ARG A 11 5.94 -5.28 4.63
N ALA A 12 5.27 -4.83 3.57
CA ALA A 12 5.23 -5.56 2.30
C ALA A 12 6.63 -5.71 1.68
N ILE A 13 7.40 -4.62 1.60
CA ILE A 13 8.80 -4.63 1.11
C ILE A 13 9.64 -5.61 1.94
N ARG A 14 9.56 -5.49 3.28
CA ARG A 14 10.30 -6.37 4.19
C ARG A 14 9.97 -7.83 3.97
N THR A 15 8.69 -8.15 3.82
CA THR A 15 8.21 -9.53 3.63
C THR A 15 8.78 -10.12 2.34
N VAL A 16 8.64 -9.41 1.21
CA VAL A 16 9.17 -9.86 -0.09
C VAL A 16 10.71 -9.94 -0.06
N ARG A 17 11.39 -9.03 0.65
CA ARG A 17 12.84 -9.11 0.84
C ARG A 17 13.25 -10.38 1.59
N HIS A 18 12.51 -10.77 2.62
CA HIS A 18 12.79 -12.00 3.35
C HIS A 18 12.52 -13.25 2.49
N GLU A 19 11.43 -13.26 1.72
CA GLU A 19 11.10 -14.34 0.77
C GLU A 19 12.20 -14.53 -0.30
N THR A 20 12.86 -13.45 -0.72
CA THR A 20 13.96 -13.47 -1.69
C THR A 20 15.35 -13.69 -1.06
N GLY A 21 15.45 -13.81 0.28
CA GLY A 21 16.70 -14.05 0.99
C GLY A 21 17.70 -12.87 0.96
N LEU A 22 17.26 -11.67 0.58
CA LEU A 22 18.13 -10.50 0.50
C LEU A 22 18.29 -9.82 1.87
N THR A 23 19.47 -9.30 2.16
CA THR A 23 19.67 -8.36 3.28
C THR A 23 19.25 -6.96 2.85
N GLN A 24 18.98 -6.07 3.81
CA GLN A 24 18.68 -4.65 3.51
C GLN A 24 19.81 -3.98 2.71
N LEU A 25 21.06 -4.33 3.01
CA LEU A 25 22.23 -3.84 2.27
C LEU A 25 22.22 -4.33 0.82
N LYS A 26 21.99 -5.64 0.58
CA LYS A 26 21.93 -6.19 -0.77
C LYS A 26 20.78 -5.59 -1.59
N LEU A 27 19.61 -5.44 -0.98
CA LEU A 27 18.47 -4.78 -1.63
C LEU A 27 18.79 -3.32 -1.96
N GLY A 28 19.39 -2.59 -1.02
CA GLY A 28 19.77 -1.19 -1.24
C GLY A 28 20.72 -1.05 -2.42
N LEU A 29 21.79 -1.83 -2.44
CA LEU A 29 22.77 -1.84 -3.55
C LEU A 29 22.09 -2.14 -4.89
N ALA A 30 21.25 -3.16 -4.96
CA ALA A 30 20.54 -3.54 -6.18
C ALA A 30 19.52 -2.47 -6.65
N ALA A 31 18.91 -1.74 -5.72
CA ALA A 31 17.94 -0.68 -6.01
C ALA A 31 18.59 0.73 -6.14
N GLY A 32 19.92 0.84 -6.03
CA GLY A 32 20.63 2.12 -6.13
C GLY A 32 20.43 3.07 -4.93
N VAL A 33 20.16 2.52 -3.74
CA VAL A 33 19.95 3.29 -2.49
C VAL A 33 20.77 2.71 -1.33
N SER A 34 20.86 3.44 -0.22
CA SER A 34 21.56 2.92 0.97
C SER A 34 20.73 1.86 1.71
N GLY A 35 21.39 0.91 2.37
CA GLY A 35 20.70 -0.03 3.28
C GLY A 35 19.96 0.68 4.42
N SER A 36 20.46 1.84 4.87
CA SER A 36 19.77 2.69 5.85
C SER A 36 18.45 3.25 5.32
N GLN A 37 18.40 3.62 4.03
CA GLN A 37 17.16 4.07 3.39
C GLN A 37 16.15 2.93 3.27
N ILE A 38 16.60 1.72 2.91
CA ILE A 38 15.76 0.52 2.96
C ILE A 38 15.20 0.30 4.38
N SER A 39 16.04 0.43 5.41
CA SER A 39 15.62 0.29 6.80
C SER A 39 14.54 1.29 7.21
N ILE A 40 14.64 2.55 6.74
CA ILE A 40 13.62 3.58 6.95
C ILE A 40 12.31 3.22 6.25
N TRP A 41 12.38 2.79 4.99
CA TRP A 41 11.20 2.39 4.23
C TRP A 41 10.52 1.15 4.81
N GLU A 42 11.27 0.12 5.21
CA GLU A 42 10.72 -1.09 5.83
C GLU A 42 10.05 -0.83 7.17
N ARG A 43 10.52 0.18 7.92
CA ARG A 43 9.83 0.64 9.13
C ARG A 43 8.57 1.45 8.82
N GLY A 44 8.49 2.04 7.63
CA GLY A 44 7.44 3.01 7.27
C GLY A 44 7.51 4.29 8.08
N GLN A 45 8.65 4.60 8.71
CA GLN A 45 8.82 5.74 9.59
C GLN A 45 10.26 6.24 9.60
N VAL A 46 10.40 7.56 9.43
CA VAL A 46 11.62 8.29 9.75
C VAL A 46 11.63 8.56 11.26
N PRO A 47 12.63 8.10 12.01
CA PRO A 47 12.72 8.35 13.45
C PRO A 47 12.77 9.84 13.78
N ALA A 48 12.28 10.21 14.96
CA ALA A 48 12.41 11.58 15.46
C ALA A 48 13.90 11.96 15.59
N ALA A 49 14.23 13.21 15.30
CA ALA A 49 15.58 13.74 15.41
C ALA A 49 15.54 15.21 15.82
N ARG A 50 16.41 15.64 16.76
CA ARG A 50 16.51 17.00 17.35
C ARG A 50 15.43 17.99 16.89
N GLY A 51 14.34 18.08 17.66
CA GLY A 51 13.26 19.04 17.43
C GLY A 51 12.30 18.70 16.29
N ARG A 52 12.48 17.57 15.59
CA ARG A 52 11.59 17.09 14.54
C ARG A 52 10.88 15.81 14.98
N PRO A 53 9.54 15.77 14.94
CA PRO A 53 8.79 14.56 15.24
C PRO A 53 9.06 13.50 14.18
N ALA A 54 8.77 12.24 14.54
CA ALA A 54 8.79 11.16 13.56
C ALA A 54 7.72 11.40 12.49
N HIS A 55 8.02 11.01 11.26
CA HIS A 55 7.10 11.21 10.14
C HIS A 55 7.21 10.06 9.13
N PRO A 56 6.20 9.87 8.26
CA PRO A 56 6.28 8.89 7.20
C PRO A 56 7.43 9.21 6.23
N PRO A 57 8.15 8.18 5.73
CA PRO A 57 9.15 8.39 4.70
C PRO A 57 8.51 8.66 3.34
N THR A 58 9.23 9.39 2.50
CA THR A 58 8.86 9.59 1.11
C THR A 58 9.44 8.48 0.23
N MET A 59 8.68 8.06 -0.77
CA MET A 59 9.10 7.13 -1.81
C MET A 59 8.38 7.52 -3.11
N ASN A 60 9.13 7.67 -4.19
CA ASN A 60 8.56 7.98 -5.50
C ASN A 60 8.38 6.72 -6.36
N ARG A 61 7.72 6.88 -7.52
CA ARG A 61 7.49 5.81 -8.51
C ARG A 61 8.78 5.08 -8.91
N GLN A 62 9.85 5.82 -9.18
CA GLN A 62 11.11 5.26 -9.66
C GLN A 62 11.78 4.40 -8.57
N GLN A 63 11.75 4.86 -7.33
CA GLN A 63 12.30 4.13 -6.18
C GLN A 63 11.52 2.84 -5.91
N LEU A 64 10.18 2.90 -5.94
CA LEU A 64 9.36 1.70 -5.79
C LEU A 64 9.62 0.69 -6.92
N ALA A 65 9.73 1.17 -8.16
CA ALA A 65 10.06 0.31 -9.31
C ALA A 65 11.46 -0.32 -9.19
N ALA A 66 12.46 0.43 -8.73
CA ALA A 66 13.81 -0.09 -8.51
C ALA A 66 13.84 -1.18 -7.42
N ILE A 67 13.13 -0.97 -6.30
CA ILE A 67 12.98 -1.97 -5.24
C ILE A 67 12.30 -3.23 -5.80
N ALA A 68 11.20 -3.06 -6.54
CA ALA A 68 10.47 -4.18 -7.12
C ALA A 68 11.35 -5.00 -8.08
N GLY A 69 12.09 -4.32 -8.97
CA GLY A 69 13.03 -4.96 -9.89
C GLY A 69 14.15 -5.71 -9.15
N ALA A 70 14.72 -5.11 -8.10
CA ALA A 70 15.73 -5.76 -7.27
C ALA A 70 15.19 -6.98 -6.50
N LEU A 71 13.90 -7.00 -6.18
CA LEU A 71 13.20 -8.12 -5.56
C LEU A 71 12.67 -9.15 -6.58
N GLY A 72 12.89 -8.95 -7.88
CA GLY A 72 12.40 -9.84 -8.92
C GLY A 72 10.87 -9.89 -9.01
N CYS A 73 10.17 -8.81 -8.64
CA CYS A 73 8.71 -8.71 -8.68
C CYS A 73 8.26 -7.37 -9.29
N THR A 74 6.94 -7.12 -9.30
CA THR A 74 6.38 -5.86 -9.80
C THR A 74 6.06 -4.90 -8.66
N ALA A 75 6.07 -3.59 -8.95
CA ALA A 75 5.64 -2.58 -7.98
C ALA A 75 4.16 -2.78 -7.57
N ALA A 76 3.33 -3.28 -8.48
CA ALA A 76 1.95 -3.67 -8.19
C ALA A 76 1.88 -4.80 -7.14
N HIS A 77 2.70 -5.84 -7.28
CA HIS A 77 2.74 -6.94 -6.29
C HIS A 77 3.03 -6.43 -4.86
N ILE A 78 4.01 -5.53 -4.71
CA ILE A 78 4.31 -4.92 -3.40
C ILE A 78 3.14 -4.06 -2.91
N ALA A 79 2.55 -3.25 -3.79
CA ALA A 79 1.43 -2.38 -3.46
C ALA A 79 0.14 -3.13 -3.08
N ASP A 80 -0.12 -4.27 -3.73
CA ASP A 80 -1.26 -5.14 -3.44
C ASP A 80 -1.10 -5.78 -2.07
N ARG A 81 0.10 -6.27 -1.74
CA ARG A 81 0.42 -6.78 -0.39
C ARG A 81 0.35 -5.72 0.69
N ALA A 82 0.60 -4.47 0.34
CA ALA A 82 0.47 -3.32 1.23
C ALA A 82 -0.98 -2.81 1.36
N ALA A 83 -1.92 -3.33 0.56
CA ALA A 83 -3.30 -2.87 0.50
C ALA A 83 -3.41 -1.34 0.37
N LEU A 84 -2.60 -0.74 -0.52
CA LEU A 84 -2.57 0.71 -0.71
C LEU A 84 -3.90 1.23 -1.28
N SER A 85 -4.34 2.40 -0.82
CA SER A 85 -5.51 3.07 -1.38
C SER A 85 -5.32 3.40 -2.87
N ALA A 86 -6.43 3.55 -3.60
CA ALA A 86 -6.40 3.98 -5.00
C ALA A 86 -5.61 5.28 -5.21
N ALA A 87 -5.79 6.28 -4.34
CA ALA A 87 -5.08 7.55 -4.43
C ALA A 87 -3.56 7.39 -4.32
N THR A 88 -3.08 6.59 -3.36
CA THR A 88 -1.65 6.37 -3.18
C THR A 88 -1.05 5.54 -4.32
N ARG A 89 -1.77 4.55 -4.86
CA ARG A 89 -1.35 3.83 -6.07
C ARG A 89 -1.16 4.75 -7.26
N VAL A 90 -2.12 5.64 -7.51
CA VAL A 90 -2.02 6.64 -8.58
C VAL A 90 -0.81 7.56 -8.36
N SER A 91 -0.56 8.02 -7.13
CA SER A 91 0.62 8.83 -6.81
C SER A 91 1.95 8.11 -7.07
N LEU A 92 1.96 6.78 -6.95
CA LEU A 92 3.10 5.91 -7.26
C LEU A 92 3.14 5.49 -8.74
N GLY A 93 2.22 6.01 -9.58
CA GLY A 93 2.13 5.69 -11.00
C GLY A 93 1.66 4.28 -11.31
N LEU A 94 1.00 3.63 -10.35
CA LEU A 94 0.33 2.35 -10.53
C LEU A 94 -1.11 2.61 -10.97
N GLN A 95 -1.68 1.66 -11.72
CA GLN A 95 -3.13 1.65 -11.90
C GLN A 95 -3.79 1.57 -10.51
N PRO A 96 -4.92 2.27 -10.30
CA PRO A 96 -5.72 2.06 -9.10
C PRO A 96 -6.04 0.57 -8.98
N LEU A 97 -6.35 0.10 -7.77
CA LEU A 97 -6.92 -1.25 -7.66
C LEU A 97 -8.08 -1.30 -8.66
N GLY A 98 -8.04 -2.29 -9.56
CA GLY A 98 -9.19 -2.58 -10.39
C GLY A 98 -10.40 -2.79 -9.48
N PRO A 99 -11.61 -2.81 -10.03
CA PRO A 99 -12.79 -3.06 -9.23
C PRO A 99 -12.54 -4.20 -8.25
N SER A 100 -12.65 -3.89 -6.96
CA SER A 100 -12.52 -4.91 -5.93
C SER A 100 -13.67 -5.88 -6.19
N ARG A 101 -13.39 -7.19 -6.20
CA ARG A 101 -14.46 -8.19 -6.24
C ARG A 101 -15.22 -8.11 -4.91
N THR A 102 -16.22 -7.24 -4.86
CA THR A 102 -17.03 -6.98 -3.69
C THR A 102 -18.15 -8.00 -3.65
N LEU A 103 -18.29 -8.68 -2.52
CA LEU A 103 -19.44 -9.53 -2.27
C LEU A 103 -20.57 -8.68 -1.68
N VAL A 104 -21.69 -8.61 -2.40
CA VAL A 104 -22.92 -7.97 -1.93
C VAL A 104 -23.99 -9.05 -1.86
N ALA A 105 -24.50 -9.31 -0.66
CA ALA A 105 -25.46 -10.40 -0.41
C ALA A 105 -25.02 -11.76 -0.97
N GLY A 106 -23.71 -12.05 -0.95
CA GLY A 106 -23.14 -13.30 -1.48
C GLY A 106 -22.91 -13.33 -2.99
N ILE A 107 -23.30 -12.30 -3.73
CA ILE A 107 -23.06 -12.17 -5.17
C ILE A 107 -21.81 -11.31 -5.39
N ALA A 108 -20.92 -11.77 -6.27
CA ALA A 108 -19.68 -11.06 -6.58
C ALA A 108 -19.91 -9.98 -7.65
N TYR A 109 -19.45 -8.77 -7.35
CA TYR A 109 -19.46 -7.63 -8.26
C TYR A 109 -18.06 -7.06 -8.39
N ASP A 110 -17.70 -6.66 -9.59
CA ASP A 110 -16.50 -5.87 -9.85
C ASP A 110 -16.87 -4.39 -9.65
N LEU A 111 -16.66 -3.87 -8.44
CA LEU A 111 -16.97 -2.49 -8.08
C LEU A 111 -15.71 -1.67 -7.87
N THR A 112 -15.66 -0.47 -8.46
CA THR A 112 -14.70 0.56 -8.06
C THR A 112 -14.91 0.96 -6.59
N ASP A 113 -13.90 1.52 -5.93
CA ASP A 113 -14.02 2.00 -4.54
C ASP A 113 -15.22 2.94 -4.35
N ALA A 114 -15.46 3.83 -5.32
CA ALA A 114 -16.58 4.76 -5.28
C ALA A 114 -17.95 4.06 -5.44
N GLU A 115 -18.01 3.00 -6.24
CA GLU A 115 -19.22 2.17 -6.37
C GLU A 115 -19.46 1.34 -5.11
N ALA A 116 -18.41 0.76 -4.53
CA ALA A 116 -18.50 0.02 -3.28
C ALA A 116 -19.04 0.90 -2.13
N VAL A 117 -18.56 2.15 -2.01
CA VAL A 117 -19.09 3.13 -1.05
C VAL A 117 -20.56 3.44 -1.31
N ARG A 118 -20.94 3.74 -2.57
CA ARG A 118 -22.34 4.00 -2.92
C ARG A 118 -23.26 2.81 -2.60
N VAL A 119 -22.79 1.59 -2.84
CA VAL A 119 -23.52 0.37 -2.49
C VAL A 119 -23.66 0.22 -0.98
N ALA A 120 -22.61 0.50 -0.20
CA ALA A 120 -22.67 0.47 1.25
C ALA A 120 -23.68 1.49 1.81
N ASP A 121 -23.67 2.72 1.31
CA ASP A 121 -24.61 3.78 1.71
C ASP A 121 -26.07 3.41 1.38
N PHE A 122 -26.29 2.81 0.20
CA PHE A 122 -27.59 2.32 -0.20
C PHE A 122 -28.10 1.20 0.72
N ILE A 123 -27.26 0.21 1.03
CA ILE A 123 -27.60 -0.89 1.95
C ILE A 123 -27.91 -0.35 3.36
N ALA A 124 -27.08 0.57 3.86
CA ALA A 124 -27.31 1.20 5.15
C ALA A 124 -28.66 1.93 5.21
N SER A 125 -29.02 2.63 4.12
CA SER A 125 -30.31 3.32 3.99
C SER A 125 -31.49 2.34 4.00
N LEU A 126 -31.38 1.18 3.34
CA LEU A 126 -32.42 0.15 3.35
C LEU A 126 -32.61 -0.47 4.74
N ILE A 127 -31.52 -0.72 5.47
CA ILE A 127 -31.58 -1.25 6.84
C ILE A 127 -32.24 -0.23 7.76
N ALA A 128 -31.83 1.05 7.67
CA ALA A 128 -32.43 2.11 8.45
C ALA A 128 -33.93 2.27 8.16
N ALA A 129 -34.35 2.16 6.89
CA ALA A 129 -35.76 2.22 6.52
C ALA A 129 -36.59 1.06 7.10
N ARG A 130 -36.01 -0.15 7.18
CA ARG A 130 -36.68 -1.31 7.79
C ARG A 130 -36.89 -1.14 9.29
N ASP A 131 -35.94 -0.51 9.98
CA ASP A 131 -35.97 -0.37 11.43
C ASP A 131 -36.84 0.82 11.91
N LEU A 132 -37.55 1.49 10.98
CA LEU A 132 -38.52 2.58 11.26
C LEU A 132 -39.98 2.10 11.34
N ASP A 133 -40.25 0.83 11.04
CA ASP A 133 -41.55 0.15 11.25
C ASP A 133 -41.59 -0.57 12.61
#